data_AF-A0A3D2FFF9-F1
#
_entry.id   AF-A0A3D2FFF9-F1
#
_cell.length_a   1.000
_cell.length_b   1.000
_cell.length_c   1.000
_cell.angle_alpha   90.00
_cell.angle_beta   90.00
_cell.angle_gamma   90.00
#
_symmetry.space_group_name_H-M   'P 1'
#
loop_
_entity.id
_entity.type
_entity.pdbx_description
1 polymer ?
#
loop_
_entity_poly.entity_id
_entity_poly.type
_entity_poly.pdbx_seq_one_letter_code
_entity_poly.pdbx_strand_id
1 'polypeptide(L)'
;MGISFISKLFKSKNHVDGKLAIGLDTDGIYLAKVKSVGGMPCVLRCEFHPMESVSTAALDKLRRSAHLDTKGCITLLSPGEYQLSLVEAPNVPPEELKTAIRWKIKDNLLYPVEDAMIDVLRIPSGKFGGSDRAQSVYTVSAANDIVRKRVEMFHQAGVELAVIDIPEMAQRNIAMLFEQEGRALALLAFDDHGGLLTFTSGGELYLARRIEVGIGQLRDASDHLREQAHGRIELELQRSLDYFDRQFNHLPISRVLVSVPDDTRLVEFLTSVSDARVEKLDLSQAMDISAIGELDDSEFVAKSLSTLGAALRQAGGRQ
;
A
#
# COMPACT_ATOMS: atom_id res chain seq x y z
N MET A 1 2.05 0.08 -27.16
CA MET A 1 1.98 1.09 -26.09
C MET A 1 2.23 0.37 -24.77
N GLY A 2 3.49 0.35 -24.33
CA GLY A 2 3.92 -0.42 -23.16
C GLY A 2 3.78 0.43 -21.91
N ILE A 3 2.85 0.05 -21.04
CA ILE A 3 2.75 0.61 -19.69
C ILE A 3 3.68 -0.23 -18.83
N SER A 4 4.77 0.40 -18.38
CA SER A 4 5.74 -0.22 -17.48
C SER A 4 5.15 -0.23 -16.07
N PHE A 5 4.89 -1.42 -15.54
CA PHE A 5 4.81 -1.65 -14.10
C PHE A 5 6.23 -1.95 -13.60
N ILE A 6 6.66 -1.12 -12.64
CA ILE A 6 7.96 -1.06 -11.93
C ILE A 6 9.14 -1.69 -12.68
N SER A 7 9.61 -1.02 -13.74
CA SER A 7 11.04 -0.71 -13.94
C SER A 7 11.26 0.07 -15.23
N LYS A 8 12.08 1.13 -15.10
CA LYS A 8 12.65 2.02 -16.14
C LYS A 8 11.80 3.21 -16.63
N LEU A 9 12.13 4.34 -15.98
CA LEU A 9 12.54 5.64 -16.55
C LEU A 9 11.80 6.21 -17.76
N PHE A 10 11.20 7.39 -17.57
CA PHE A 10 11.69 8.61 -18.23
C PHE A 10 11.63 9.81 -17.25
N LYS A 11 12.76 10.53 -17.16
CA LYS A 11 12.90 11.84 -16.52
C LYS A 11 12.01 12.84 -17.27
N SER A 12 10.89 13.24 -16.70
CA SER A 12 10.26 14.51 -17.06
C SER A 12 10.91 15.61 -16.25
N LYS A 13 11.78 16.39 -16.92
CA LYS A 13 12.13 17.74 -16.48
C LYS A 13 10.88 18.59 -16.61
N ASN A 14 10.18 18.78 -15.49
CA ASN A 14 9.43 19.99 -15.16
C ASN A 14 9.00 19.84 -13.70
N HIS A 15 9.16 20.91 -12.92
CA HIS A 15 8.69 21.01 -11.54
C HIS A 15 7.18 20.71 -11.51
N VAL A 16 6.79 19.46 -11.22
CA VAL A 16 5.38 19.11 -10.99
C VAL A 16 5.06 19.48 -9.56
N ASP A 17 3.94 20.17 -9.39
CA ASP A 17 3.45 20.80 -8.17
C ASP A 17 2.91 19.79 -7.14
N GLY A 18 3.65 18.72 -6.86
CA GLY A 18 3.21 17.56 -6.08
C GLY A 18 2.66 16.42 -6.93
N LYS A 19 2.57 15.21 -6.36
CA LYS A 19 2.08 13.99 -7.04
C LYS A 19 0.62 13.77 -6.72
N LEU A 20 -0.17 13.50 -7.75
CA LEU A 20 -1.60 13.19 -7.64
C LEU A 20 -1.80 11.68 -7.67
N ALA A 21 -2.53 11.16 -6.69
CA ALA A 21 -3.08 9.82 -6.69
C ALA A 21 -4.62 9.88 -6.71
N ILE A 22 -5.22 8.94 -7.45
CA ILE A 22 -6.66 8.74 -7.56
C ILE A 22 -6.93 7.30 -7.11
N GLY A 23 -7.55 7.13 -5.95
CA GLY A 23 -8.03 5.85 -5.44
C GLY A 23 -9.44 5.60 -5.91
N LEU A 24 -9.70 4.42 -6.47
CA LEU A 24 -11.05 4.01 -6.88
C LEU A 24 -11.61 3.04 -5.84
N ASP A 25 -12.80 3.36 -5.34
CA ASP A 25 -13.57 2.50 -4.46
C ASP A 25 -14.94 2.18 -5.08
N THR A 26 -15.71 1.31 -4.45
CA THR A 26 -17.06 0.92 -4.89
C THR A 26 -18.07 2.05 -4.77
N ASP A 27 -17.91 2.93 -3.79
CA ASP A 27 -18.84 4.00 -3.43
C ASP A 27 -18.31 5.42 -3.75
N GLY A 28 -17.12 5.52 -4.35
CA GLY A 28 -16.55 6.82 -4.70
C GLY A 28 -15.10 6.80 -5.15
N ILE A 29 -14.54 8.00 -5.23
CA ILE A 29 -13.16 8.24 -5.64
C ILE A 29 -12.44 9.06 -4.55
N TYR A 30 -11.29 8.55 -4.11
CA TYR A 30 -10.36 9.30 -3.28
C TYR A 30 -9.37 10.08 -4.16
N LEU A 31 -9.10 11.32 -3.80
CA LEU A 31 -8.06 12.14 -4.41
C LEU A 31 -7.03 12.49 -3.35
N ALA A 32 -5.74 12.26 -3.61
CA ALA A 32 -4.66 12.74 -2.76
C ALA A 32 -3.60 13.45 -3.59
N LYS A 33 -3.15 14.63 -3.16
CA LYS A 33 -2.04 15.34 -3.79
C LYS A 33 -1.01 15.73 -2.73
N VAL A 34 0.21 15.23 -2.88
CA VAL A 34 1.30 15.47 -1.91
C VAL A 34 2.51 16.09 -2.58
N LYS A 35 3.08 17.13 -1.98
CA LYS A 35 4.29 17.80 -2.44
C LYS A 35 5.37 17.72 -1.36
N SER A 36 6.62 17.53 -1.74
CA SER A 36 7.74 17.63 -0.78
C SER A 36 8.22 19.09 -0.71
N VAL A 37 8.24 19.66 0.49
CA VAL A 37 8.74 21.01 0.78
C VAL A 37 9.84 20.88 1.83
N GLY A 38 11.08 21.21 1.46
CA GLY A 38 12.22 21.06 2.38
C GLY A 38 12.49 19.63 2.86
N GLY A 39 12.01 18.61 2.12
CA GLY A 39 12.09 17.20 2.50
C GLY A 39 10.88 16.69 3.29
N MET A 40 10.06 17.57 3.86
CA MET A 40 8.82 17.20 4.53
C MET A 40 7.68 17.05 3.51
N PRO A 41 6.88 15.97 3.55
CA PRO A 41 5.66 15.87 2.75
C PRO A 41 4.60 16.86 3.26
N CYS A 42 3.99 17.62 2.35
CA CYS A 42 2.86 18.50 2.58
C CYS A 42 1.67 18.01 1.77
N VAL A 43 0.56 17.71 2.44
CA VAL A 43 -0.68 17.29 1.80
C VAL A 43 -1.39 18.54 1.27
N LEU A 44 -1.46 18.66 -0.06
CA LEU A 44 -2.13 19.76 -0.73
C LEU A 44 -3.63 19.49 -0.94
N ARG A 45 -3.99 18.21 -1.06
CA ARG A 45 -5.37 17.73 -1.24
C ARG A 45 -5.51 16.33 -0.64
N CYS A 46 -6.59 16.07 0.08
CA CYS A 46 -7.07 14.73 0.39
C CYS A 46 -8.59 14.79 0.51
N GLU A 47 -9.31 14.20 -0.43
CA GLU A 47 -10.77 14.36 -0.57
C GLU A 47 -11.42 13.03 -0.97
N PHE A 48 -12.66 12.81 -0.54
CA PHE A 48 -13.51 11.73 -1.02
C PHE A 48 -14.68 12.30 -1.82
N HIS A 49 -14.89 11.75 -3.02
CA HIS A 49 -15.97 12.13 -3.92
C HIS A 49 -16.93 10.95 -4.07
N PRO A 50 -18.08 10.94 -3.36
CA PRO A 50 -19.02 9.83 -3.42
C PRO A 50 -19.65 9.69 -4.81
N MET A 51 -19.82 8.46 -5.27
CA MET A 51 -20.36 8.11 -6.58
C MET A 51 -21.18 6.83 -6.49
N GLU A 52 -22.30 6.77 -7.22
CA GLU A 52 -23.11 5.54 -7.30
C GLU A 52 -22.34 4.38 -7.96
N SER A 53 -21.49 4.71 -8.93
CA SER A 53 -20.52 3.78 -9.51
C SER A 53 -19.35 4.53 -10.13
N VAL A 54 -18.15 3.98 -9.98
CA VAL A 54 -16.95 4.50 -10.62
C VAL A 54 -16.96 4.13 -12.10
N SER A 55 -16.91 5.15 -12.97
CA SER A 55 -16.93 4.99 -14.42
C SER A 55 -16.07 6.06 -15.11
N THR A 56 -15.73 5.85 -16.38
CA THR A 56 -15.01 6.84 -17.20
C THR A 56 -15.69 8.21 -17.18
N ALA A 57 -17.03 8.24 -17.31
CA ALA A 57 -17.79 9.49 -17.32
C ALA A 57 -17.75 10.20 -15.96
N ALA A 58 -17.83 9.43 -14.86
CA ALA A 58 -17.73 9.98 -13.51
C ALA A 58 -16.33 10.54 -13.23
N LEU A 59 -15.27 9.83 -13.66
CA LEU A 59 -13.89 10.29 -13.55
C LEU A 59 -13.62 11.55 -14.39
N ASP A 60 -14.13 11.65 -15.63
CA ASP A 60 -14.00 12.86 -16.44
C ASP A 60 -14.75 14.04 -15.83
N LYS A 61 -15.96 13.80 -15.29
CA LYS A 61 -16.71 14.82 -14.56
C LYS A 61 -15.91 15.33 -13.37
N LEU A 62 -15.37 14.43 -12.55
CA LEU A 62 -14.55 14.78 -11.40
C LEU A 62 -13.29 15.54 -11.82
N ARG A 63 -12.58 15.08 -12.86
CA ARG A 63 -11.41 15.76 -13.41
C ARG A 63 -11.70 17.22 -13.74
N ARG A 64 -12.85 17.50 -14.38
CA ARG A 64 -13.27 18.85 -14.77
C ARG A 64 -13.68 19.68 -13.56
N SER A 65 -14.49 19.14 -12.65
CA SER A 65 -14.99 19.89 -11.48
C SER A 65 -13.92 20.17 -10.43
N ALA A 66 -13.00 19.23 -10.24
CA ALA A 66 -11.90 19.34 -9.28
C ALA A 66 -10.62 19.95 -9.87
N HIS A 67 -10.68 20.41 -11.13
CA HIS A 67 -9.56 21.01 -11.87
C HIS A 67 -8.26 20.21 -11.74
N LEU A 68 -8.34 18.88 -11.93
CA LEU A 68 -7.20 18.00 -11.70
C LEU A 68 -6.07 18.27 -12.71
N ASP A 69 -4.84 18.33 -12.21
CA ASP A 69 -3.67 18.18 -13.08
C ASP A 69 -3.66 16.75 -13.59
N THR A 70 -3.84 16.61 -14.90
CA THR A 70 -4.06 15.31 -15.53
C THR A 70 -2.75 14.58 -15.81
N LYS A 71 -1.58 15.17 -15.52
CA LYS A 71 -0.28 14.59 -15.87
C LYS A 71 0.29 13.75 -14.75
N GLY A 72 0.76 12.56 -15.10
CA GLY A 72 1.56 11.74 -14.19
C GLY A 72 0.77 11.17 -13.00
N CYS A 73 -0.51 10.88 -13.18
CA CYS A 73 -1.39 10.38 -12.13
C CYS A 73 -1.01 8.96 -11.70
N ILE A 74 -1.22 8.67 -10.42
CA ILE A 74 -1.07 7.33 -9.82
C ILE A 74 -2.47 6.80 -9.49
N THR A 75 -2.73 5.52 -9.73
CA THR A 75 -3.92 4.81 -9.21
C THR A 75 -3.47 3.53 -8.52
N LEU A 76 -4.33 2.92 -7.72
CA LEU A 76 -4.08 1.60 -7.14
C LEU A 76 -4.99 0.54 -7.75
N LEU A 77 -4.51 -0.70 -7.83
CA LEU A 77 -5.38 -1.87 -7.93
C LEU A 77 -6.03 -2.13 -6.58
N SER A 78 -7.28 -2.56 -6.59
CA SER A 78 -8.02 -2.98 -5.41
C SER A 78 -7.64 -4.41 -5.01
N PRO A 79 -7.70 -4.78 -3.72
CA PRO A 79 -7.63 -6.18 -3.31
C PRO A 79 -8.59 -7.05 -4.13
N GLY A 80 -8.09 -8.18 -4.63
CA GLY A 80 -8.82 -9.07 -5.54
C GLY A 80 -8.61 -8.80 -7.04
N GLU A 81 -8.09 -7.63 -7.42
CA GLU A 81 -7.69 -7.34 -8.82
C GLU A 81 -6.27 -7.82 -9.15
N TYR A 82 -5.47 -8.13 -8.12
CA TYR A 82 -4.13 -8.68 -8.21
C TYR A 82 -3.92 -9.76 -7.14
N GLN A 83 -2.87 -10.55 -7.33
CA GLN A 83 -2.39 -11.54 -6.38
C GLN A 83 -0.95 -11.20 -6.00
N LEU A 84 -0.72 -11.09 -4.68
CA LEU A 84 0.60 -10.96 -4.08
C LEU A 84 1.04 -12.33 -3.53
N SER A 85 2.12 -12.88 -4.06
CA SER A 85 2.65 -14.18 -3.64
C SER A 85 4.10 -14.08 -3.22
N LEU A 86 4.46 -14.72 -2.11
CA LEU A 86 5.85 -14.88 -1.69
C LEU A 86 6.43 -16.10 -2.39
N VAL A 87 7.52 -15.92 -3.13
CA VAL A 87 8.19 -17.01 -3.83
C VAL A 87 9.68 -16.97 -3.58
N GLU A 88 10.30 -18.14 -3.57
CA GLU A 88 11.74 -18.25 -3.54
C GLU A 88 12.33 -17.75 -4.87
N ALA A 89 13.30 -16.83 -4.79
CA ALA A 89 13.95 -16.22 -5.93
C ALA A 89 14.79 -17.27 -6.69
N PRO A 90 14.62 -17.38 -8.01
CA PRO A 90 15.48 -18.22 -8.83
C PRO A 90 16.91 -17.68 -8.83
N ASN A 91 17.89 -18.59 -8.88
CA ASN A 91 19.30 -18.25 -8.99
C ASN A 91 19.64 -17.84 -10.44
N VAL A 92 19.19 -16.66 -10.85
CA VAL A 92 19.41 -16.07 -12.17
C VAL A 92 19.86 -14.62 -12.01
N PRO A 93 20.53 -14.03 -13.03
CA PRO A 93 20.87 -12.62 -13.02
C PRO A 93 19.66 -11.70 -12.78
N PRO A 94 19.85 -10.51 -12.15
CA PRO A 94 18.79 -9.55 -11.86
C PRO A 94 17.83 -9.23 -13.01
N GLU A 95 18.34 -9.15 -14.23
CA GLU A 95 17.63 -8.85 -15.46
C GLU A 95 16.76 -10.00 -15.96
N GLU A 96 17.09 -11.24 -15.59
CA GLU A 96 16.34 -12.45 -15.95
C GLU A 96 15.31 -12.84 -14.88
N LEU A 97 15.41 -12.26 -13.69
CA LEU A 97 14.59 -12.58 -12.52
C LEU A 97 13.09 -12.56 -12.86
N LYS A 98 12.62 -11.51 -13.54
CA LYS A 98 11.19 -11.35 -13.88
C LYS A 98 10.69 -12.45 -14.82
N THR A 99 11.51 -12.86 -15.78
CA THR A 99 11.19 -13.95 -16.71
C THR A 99 11.19 -15.30 -16.00
N ALA A 100 12.20 -15.57 -15.17
CA ALA A 100 12.27 -16.81 -14.41
C ALA A 100 11.11 -16.96 -13.41
N ILE A 101 10.76 -15.86 -12.72
CA ILE A 101 9.62 -15.79 -11.82
C ILE A 101 8.31 -16.04 -12.56
N ARG A 102 8.12 -15.43 -13.74
CA ARG A 102 6.93 -15.66 -14.58
C ARG A 102 6.67 -17.14 -14.81
N TRP A 103 7.71 -17.91 -15.16
CA TRP A 103 7.58 -19.36 -15.33
C TRP A 103 7.31 -20.08 -14.00
N LYS A 104 8.00 -19.68 -12.91
CA LYS A 104 7.85 -20.31 -11.59
C LYS A 104 6.44 -20.19 -11.02
N ILE A 105 5.72 -19.10 -11.32
CA ILE A 105 4.36 -18.88 -10.79
C ILE A 105 3.24 -19.31 -11.74
N LYS A 106 3.56 -19.80 -12.94
CA LYS A 106 2.58 -20.13 -13.99
C LYS A 106 1.41 -20.98 -13.47
N ASP A 107 1.71 -22.04 -12.73
CA ASP A 107 0.71 -23.00 -12.26
C ASP A 107 -0.08 -22.50 -11.03
N ASN A 108 0.34 -21.40 -10.42
CA ASN A 108 -0.32 -20.79 -9.26
C ASN A 108 -1.27 -19.65 -9.63
N LEU A 109 -1.29 -19.24 -10.90
CA LEU A 109 -2.16 -18.17 -11.40
C LEU A 109 -3.55 -18.71 -11.72
N LEU A 110 -4.57 -17.89 -11.45
CA LEU A 110 -5.98 -18.19 -11.77
C LEU A 110 -6.31 -17.99 -13.27
N TYR A 111 -5.33 -17.57 -14.06
CA TYR A 111 -5.45 -17.23 -15.47
C TYR A 111 -4.13 -17.60 -16.20
N PRO A 112 -4.14 -17.76 -17.54
CA PRO A 112 -2.93 -18.07 -18.29
C PRO A 112 -1.83 -17.05 -18.01
N VAL A 113 -0.59 -17.54 -17.85
CA VAL A 113 0.56 -16.68 -17.54
C VAL A 113 0.89 -15.71 -18.69
N GLU A 114 0.48 -16.06 -19.90
CA GLU A 114 0.55 -15.23 -21.10
C GLU A 114 -0.35 -13.99 -20.99
N ASP A 115 -1.47 -14.13 -20.26
CA ASP A 115 -2.44 -13.08 -19.97
C ASP A 115 -2.18 -12.38 -18.62
N ALA A 116 -1.00 -12.62 -18.03
CA ALA A 116 -0.60 -12.03 -16.75
C ALA A 116 0.37 -10.87 -16.93
N MET A 117 0.02 -9.73 -16.32
CA MET A 117 0.99 -8.70 -15.95
C MET A 117 1.64 -9.14 -14.65
N ILE A 118 2.97 -9.22 -14.63
CA ILE A 118 3.72 -9.68 -13.46
C ILE A 118 4.75 -8.62 -13.11
N ASP A 119 4.98 -8.43 -11.81
CA ASP A 119 6.09 -7.65 -11.29
C ASP A 119 6.71 -8.30 -10.06
N VAL A 120 7.92 -7.88 -9.71
CA VAL A 120 8.71 -8.49 -8.63
C VAL A 120 9.21 -7.42 -7.67
N LEU A 121 8.88 -7.58 -6.39
CA LEU A 121 9.40 -6.77 -5.30
C LEU A 121 10.43 -7.58 -4.54
N ARG A 122 11.65 -7.03 -4.41
CA ARG A 122 12.72 -7.69 -3.69
C ARG A 122 12.52 -7.51 -2.19
N ILE A 123 12.72 -8.59 -1.44
CA ILE A 123 12.87 -8.51 0.01
C ILE A 123 14.37 -8.36 0.28
N PRO A 124 14.81 -7.32 0.99
CA PRO A 124 16.23 -7.16 1.32
C PRO A 124 16.73 -8.34 2.14
N SER A 125 17.86 -8.90 1.76
CA SER A 125 18.59 -9.87 2.58
C SER A 125 19.43 -9.14 3.62
N GLY A 126 19.40 -9.60 4.86
CA GLY A 126 20.29 -9.08 5.90
C GLY A 126 21.75 -9.27 5.52
N LYS A 127 22.61 -8.28 5.81
CA LYS A 127 24.08 -8.37 5.61
C LYS A 127 24.73 -9.55 6.37
N PHE A 128 24.01 -10.15 7.32
CA PHE A 128 24.46 -11.23 8.19
C PHE A 128 23.80 -12.59 7.90
N GLY A 129 22.95 -12.68 6.87
CA GLY A 129 22.38 -13.95 6.43
C GLY A 129 23.42 -14.77 5.66
N GLY A 130 23.76 -15.96 6.17
CA GLY A 130 24.68 -16.87 5.49
C GLY A 130 24.28 -17.12 4.03
N SER A 131 25.29 -17.33 3.18
CA SER A 131 25.24 -17.45 1.71
C SER A 131 24.36 -18.58 1.13
N ASP A 132 23.59 -19.26 1.97
CA ASP A 132 22.92 -20.53 1.66
C ASP A 132 21.39 -20.48 1.87
N ARG A 133 20.83 -19.31 2.23
CA ARG A 133 19.37 -19.12 2.27
C ARG A 133 18.88 -18.55 0.95
N ALA A 134 18.03 -19.30 0.26
CA ALA A 134 17.38 -18.83 -0.94
C ALA A 134 16.56 -17.57 -0.63
N GLN A 135 16.93 -16.46 -1.27
CA GLN A 135 16.29 -15.17 -1.08
C GLN A 135 14.84 -15.29 -1.54
N SER A 136 13.86 -14.81 -0.76
CA SER A 136 12.47 -14.72 -1.23
C SER A 136 12.20 -13.37 -1.88
N VAL A 137 11.24 -13.34 -2.80
CA VAL A 137 10.72 -12.13 -3.43
C VAL A 137 9.20 -12.17 -3.40
N TYR A 138 8.59 -10.99 -3.37
CA TYR A 138 7.17 -10.86 -3.64
C TYR A 138 6.93 -10.77 -5.14
N THR A 139 5.93 -11.48 -5.63
CA THR A 139 5.43 -11.36 -6.99
C THR A 139 4.07 -10.72 -6.95
N VAL A 140 3.89 -9.66 -7.74
CA VAL A 140 2.59 -9.02 -7.97
C VAL A 140 2.12 -9.51 -9.33
N SER A 141 0.94 -10.11 -9.40
CA SER A 141 0.37 -10.58 -10.66
C SER A 141 -1.07 -10.08 -10.82
N ALA A 142 -1.39 -9.55 -12.00
CA ALA A 142 -2.74 -9.10 -12.35
C ALA A 142 -3.09 -9.54 -13.77
N ALA A 143 -4.36 -9.85 -14.02
CA ALA A 143 -4.81 -10.17 -15.38
C ALA A 143 -4.66 -8.94 -16.28
N ASN A 144 -4.15 -9.14 -17.51
CA ASN A 144 -3.94 -8.09 -18.50
C ASN A 144 -5.23 -7.29 -18.77
N ASP A 145 -6.38 -7.96 -18.73
CA ASP A 145 -7.70 -7.34 -18.93
C ASP A 145 -8.06 -6.32 -17.85
N ILE A 146 -7.73 -6.60 -16.59
CA ILE A 146 -7.97 -5.67 -15.47
C ILE A 146 -7.11 -4.43 -15.66
N VAL A 147 -5.81 -4.62 -15.91
CA VAL A 147 -4.85 -3.53 -16.14
C VAL A 147 -5.28 -2.69 -17.35
N ARG A 148 -5.63 -3.34 -18.47
CA ARG A 148 -6.06 -2.66 -19.69
C ARG A 148 -7.33 -1.83 -19.47
N LYS A 149 -8.36 -2.40 -18.83
CA LYS A 149 -9.59 -1.67 -18.49
C LYS A 149 -9.31 -0.45 -17.63
N ARG A 150 -8.41 -0.57 -16.64
CA ARG A 150 -8.00 0.54 -15.78
C ARG A 150 -7.34 1.66 -16.59
N VAL A 151 -6.41 1.31 -17.46
CA VAL A 151 -5.72 2.27 -18.34
C VAL A 151 -6.70 2.97 -19.28
N GLU A 152 -7.59 2.21 -19.91
CA GLU A 152 -8.59 2.73 -20.84
C GLU A 152 -9.55 3.70 -20.14
N MET A 153 -9.99 3.39 -18.92
CA MET A 153 -10.84 4.27 -18.11
C MET A 153 -10.18 5.64 -17.87
N PHE A 154 -8.93 5.66 -17.41
CA PHE A 154 -8.20 6.91 -17.16
C PHE A 154 -7.94 7.68 -18.46
N HIS A 155 -7.49 6.98 -19.51
CA HIS A 155 -7.22 7.59 -20.81
C HIS A 155 -8.46 8.24 -21.42
N GLN A 156 -9.59 7.52 -21.44
CA GLN A 156 -10.86 8.04 -21.96
C GLN A 156 -11.42 9.18 -21.10
N ALA A 157 -11.11 9.20 -19.79
CA ALA A 157 -11.44 10.31 -18.91
C ALA A 157 -10.51 11.52 -19.08
N GLY A 158 -9.49 11.44 -19.94
CA GLY A 158 -8.52 12.51 -20.16
C GLY A 158 -7.53 12.69 -19.01
N VAL A 159 -7.23 11.62 -18.28
CA VAL A 159 -6.20 11.56 -17.21
C VAL A 159 -5.02 10.71 -17.69
N GLU A 160 -3.82 11.28 -17.69
CA GLU A 160 -2.59 10.59 -18.05
C GLU A 160 -2.10 9.77 -16.86
N LEU A 161 -2.37 8.47 -16.90
CA LEU A 161 -1.94 7.52 -15.90
C LEU A 161 -0.46 7.15 -16.08
N ALA A 162 0.38 7.46 -15.09
CA ALA A 162 1.80 7.11 -15.10
C ALA A 162 2.10 5.82 -14.34
N VAL A 163 1.36 5.54 -13.27
CA VAL A 163 1.59 4.37 -12.41
C VAL A 163 0.24 3.79 -12.00
N ILE A 164 0.13 2.47 -12.13
CA ILE A 164 -0.81 1.68 -11.36
C ILE A 164 0.04 1.05 -10.24
N ASP A 165 -0.40 1.15 -8.99
CA ASP A 165 0.31 0.69 -7.80
C ASP A 165 -0.55 -0.33 -7.03
N ILE A 166 -0.06 -0.83 -5.89
CA ILE A 166 -0.82 -1.69 -4.99
C ILE A 166 -0.85 -1.13 -3.55
N PRO A 167 -1.88 -1.43 -2.75
CA PRO A 167 -2.03 -0.96 -1.38
C PRO A 167 -0.82 -1.22 -0.48
N GLU A 168 -0.12 -2.35 -0.62
CA GLU A 168 1.06 -2.68 0.19
C GLU A 168 2.21 -1.70 -0.05
N MET A 169 2.42 -1.29 -1.29
CA MET A 169 3.47 -0.34 -1.65
C MET A 169 3.09 1.08 -1.25
N ALA A 170 1.81 1.43 -1.34
CA ALA A 170 1.31 2.69 -0.82
C ALA A 170 1.47 2.79 0.70
N GLN A 171 1.09 1.74 1.44
CA GLN A 171 1.27 1.66 2.88
C GLN A 171 2.76 1.69 3.27
N ARG A 172 3.64 1.05 2.49
CA ARG A 172 5.10 1.16 2.64
C ARG A 172 5.60 2.59 2.48
N ASN A 173 5.03 3.40 1.59
CA ASN A 173 5.42 4.81 1.46
C ASN A 173 5.01 5.65 2.67
N ILE A 174 3.86 5.36 3.30
CA ILE A 174 3.48 5.97 4.59
C ILE A 174 4.46 5.54 5.68
N ALA A 175 4.67 4.23 5.83
CA ALA A 175 5.53 3.66 6.87
C ALA A 175 6.96 4.25 6.84
N MET A 176 7.51 4.45 5.63
CA MET A 176 8.83 5.05 5.43
C MET A 176 9.02 6.41 6.12
N LEU A 177 7.95 7.20 6.32
CA LEU A 177 8.01 8.49 7.02
C LEU A 177 8.25 8.35 8.54
N PHE A 178 7.99 7.16 9.08
CA PHE A 178 8.01 6.86 10.52
C PHE A 178 9.13 5.89 10.92
N GLU A 179 9.89 5.40 9.94
CA GLU A 179 10.98 4.46 10.14
C GLU A 179 12.12 5.06 10.96
N GLN A 180 12.81 4.18 11.70
CA GLN A 180 14.02 4.51 12.42
C GLN A 180 15.17 3.71 11.82
N GLU A 181 16.33 4.33 11.69
CA GLU A 181 17.50 3.66 11.12
C GLU A 181 17.85 2.38 11.91
N GLY A 182 18.06 1.28 11.16
CA GLY A 182 18.40 -0.02 11.74
C GLY A 182 17.25 -0.72 12.49
N ARG A 183 16.01 -0.26 12.34
CA ARG A 183 14.83 -0.91 12.95
C ARG A 183 13.72 -1.13 11.91
N ALA A 184 12.92 -2.16 12.14
CA ALA A 184 11.69 -2.37 11.41
C ALA A 184 10.54 -1.56 12.00
N LEU A 185 9.58 -1.20 11.17
CA LEU A 185 8.29 -0.64 11.54
C LEU A 185 7.19 -1.59 11.07
N ALA A 186 6.29 -1.97 11.97
CA ALA A 186 5.04 -2.61 11.58
C ALA A 186 3.95 -1.54 11.46
N LEU A 187 3.16 -1.59 10.38
CA LEU A 187 1.99 -0.76 10.19
C LEU A 187 0.79 -1.66 9.90
N LEU A 188 -0.24 -1.57 10.74
CA LEU A 188 -1.53 -2.22 10.58
C LEU A 188 -2.57 -1.17 10.21
N ALA A 189 -3.07 -1.18 8.97
CA ALA A 189 -4.10 -0.25 8.53
C ALA A 189 -5.37 -1.00 8.14
N PHE A 190 -6.53 -0.44 8.49
CA PHE A 190 -7.83 -0.98 8.08
C PHE A 190 -8.43 -0.12 6.97
N ASP A 191 -8.91 -0.80 5.95
CA ASP A 191 -9.74 -0.26 4.87
C ASP A 191 -11.04 -1.08 4.77
N ASP A 192 -11.86 -0.81 3.76
CA ASP A 192 -13.11 -1.54 3.51
C ASP A 192 -12.87 -3.01 3.10
N HIS A 193 -11.63 -3.39 2.81
CA HIS A 193 -11.19 -4.77 2.52
C HIS A 193 -10.53 -5.47 3.72
N GLY A 194 -10.57 -4.87 4.92
CA GLY A 194 -10.03 -5.43 6.15
C GLY A 194 -8.64 -4.91 6.53
N GLY A 195 -7.93 -5.66 7.37
CA GLY A 195 -6.63 -5.24 7.89
C GLY A 195 -5.48 -5.56 6.95
N LEU A 196 -4.57 -4.61 6.71
CA LEU A 196 -3.30 -4.81 6.05
C LEU A 196 -2.16 -4.56 7.03
N LEU A 197 -1.41 -5.63 7.34
CA LEU A 197 -0.21 -5.57 8.15
C LEU A 197 1.03 -5.63 7.26
N THR A 198 1.85 -4.58 7.30
CA THR A 198 3.14 -4.51 6.59
C THR A 198 4.29 -4.29 7.55
N PHE A 199 5.45 -4.87 7.23
CA PHE A 199 6.71 -4.61 7.91
C PHE A 199 7.69 -3.97 6.95
N THR A 200 8.25 -2.82 7.33
CA THR A 200 9.17 -2.06 6.49
C THR A 200 10.42 -1.63 7.23
N SER A 201 11.52 -1.47 6.49
CA SER A 201 12.74 -0.84 6.99
C SER A 201 13.62 -0.35 5.85
N GLY A 202 14.27 0.80 6.03
CA GLY A 202 15.12 1.39 5.00
C GLY A 202 14.34 1.78 3.75
N GLY A 203 13.05 2.04 3.92
CA GLY A 203 12.09 2.24 2.85
C GLY A 203 11.94 0.99 1.99
N GLU A 204 12.01 -0.22 2.51
CA GLU A 204 11.74 -1.46 1.77
C GLU A 204 10.68 -2.32 2.45
N LEU A 205 9.92 -3.08 1.66
CA LEU A 205 8.88 -3.98 2.16
C LEU A 205 9.46 -5.37 2.46
N TYR A 206 9.31 -5.84 3.70
CA TYR A 206 9.81 -7.14 4.14
C TYR A 206 8.72 -8.19 4.29
N LEU A 207 7.55 -7.78 4.80
CA LEU A 207 6.41 -8.66 5.01
C LEU A 207 5.11 -7.88 4.75
N ALA A 208 4.15 -8.52 4.10
CA ALA A 208 2.78 -8.05 3.95
C ALA A 208 1.81 -9.20 4.22
N ARG A 209 0.77 -8.94 5.01
CA ARG A 209 -0.30 -9.89 5.33
C ARG A 209 -1.65 -9.18 5.38
N ARG A 210 -2.67 -9.81 4.80
CA ARG A 210 -4.06 -9.39 4.92
C ARG A 210 -4.72 -10.15 6.07
N ILE A 211 -5.49 -9.43 6.87
CA ILE A 211 -6.28 -9.94 7.99
C ILE A 211 -7.75 -9.84 7.58
N GLU A 212 -8.43 -10.98 7.52
CA GLU A 212 -9.84 -11.10 7.15
C GLU A 212 -10.78 -10.70 8.30
N VAL A 213 -10.58 -9.49 8.82
CA VAL A 213 -11.45 -8.84 9.80
C VAL A 213 -11.74 -7.44 9.29
N GLY A 214 -13.00 -7.20 8.92
CA GLY A 214 -13.45 -5.89 8.43
C GLY A 214 -13.83 -4.93 9.55
N ILE A 215 -13.89 -3.63 9.23
CA ILE A 215 -14.33 -2.57 10.17
C ILE A 215 -15.73 -2.87 10.74
N GLY A 216 -16.63 -3.44 9.94
CA GLY A 216 -17.97 -3.82 10.41
C GLY A 216 -17.95 -4.83 11.57
N GLN A 217 -16.98 -5.76 11.59
CA GLN A 217 -16.83 -6.73 12.69
C GLN A 217 -16.21 -6.09 13.93
N LEU A 218 -15.35 -5.08 13.74
CA LEU A 218 -14.79 -4.28 14.83
C LEU A 218 -15.83 -3.36 15.49
N ARG A 219 -16.88 -2.98 14.74
CA ARG A 219 -18.00 -2.14 15.19
C ARG A 219 -19.28 -2.93 15.46
N ASP A 220 -19.21 -4.26 15.55
CA ASP A 220 -20.39 -5.10 15.74
C ASP A 220 -21.16 -4.71 17.01
N ALA A 221 -22.50 -4.74 17.00
CA ALA A 221 -23.29 -4.36 18.17
C ALA A 221 -23.09 -5.32 19.36
N SER A 222 -22.70 -6.57 19.09
CA SER A 222 -22.41 -7.58 20.11
C SER A 222 -20.99 -7.44 20.64
N ASP A 223 -20.85 -7.14 21.93
CA ASP A 223 -19.56 -7.06 22.63
C ASP A 223 -18.73 -8.34 22.43
N HIS A 224 -19.38 -9.50 22.50
CA HIS A 224 -18.73 -10.79 22.30
C HIS A 224 -18.14 -10.95 20.89
N LEU A 225 -18.86 -10.51 19.85
CA LEU A 225 -18.37 -10.60 18.47
C LEU A 225 -17.22 -9.61 18.21
N ARG A 226 -17.28 -8.41 18.81
CA ARG A 226 -16.17 -7.45 18.77
C ARG A 226 -14.93 -8.00 19.47
N GLU A 227 -15.07 -8.59 20.66
CA GLU A 227 -13.96 -9.24 21.37
C GLU A 227 -13.34 -10.40 20.58
N GLN A 228 -14.16 -11.20 19.89
CA GLN A 228 -13.66 -12.23 18.97
C GLN A 228 -12.90 -11.63 17.77
N ALA A 229 -13.37 -10.52 17.21
CA ALA A 229 -12.68 -9.82 16.13
C ALA A 229 -11.32 -9.28 16.60
N HIS A 230 -11.29 -8.65 17.79
CA HIS A 230 -10.08 -8.18 18.45
C HIS A 230 -9.07 -9.32 18.69
N GLY A 231 -9.51 -10.44 19.26
CA GLY A 231 -8.65 -11.60 19.51
C GLY A 231 -8.07 -12.22 18.25
N ARG A 232 -8.83 -12.24 17.13
CA ARG A 232 -8.30 -12.71 15.84
C ARG A 232 -7.21 -11.78 15.29
N ILE A 233 -7.39 -10.46 15.41
CA ILE A 233 -6.39 -9.49 14.96
C ILE A 233 -5.12 -9.58 15.81
N GLU A 234 -5.25 -9.69 17.13
CA GLU A 234 -4.13 -9.84 18.05
C GLU A 234 -3.32 -11.10 17.74
N LEU A 235 -3.98 -12.24 17.54
CA LEU A 235 -3.31 -13.48 17.20
C LEU A 235 -2.55 -13.40 15.87
N GLU A 236 -3.15 -12.78 14.85
CA GLU A 236 -2.48 -12.59 13.56
C GLU A 236 -1.32 -11.59 13.64
N LEU A 237 -1.45 -10.53 14.45
CA LEU A 237 -0.35 -9.61 14.74
C LEU A 237 0.80 -10.35 15.44
N GLN A 238 0.52 -11.08 16.53
CA GLN A 238 1.52 -11.87 17.27
C GLN A 238 2.25 -12.85 16.36
N ARG A 239 1.52 -13.65 15.58
CA ARG A 239 2.10 -14.60 14.61
C ARG A 239 3.01 -13.92 13.58
N SER A 240 2.65 -12.70 13.18
CA SER A 240 3.41 -11.94 12.20
C SER A 240 4.68 -11.35 12.81
N LEU A 241 4.60 -10.84 14.05
CA LEU A 241 5.76 -10.39 14.82
C LEU A 241 6.75 -11.54 15.05
N ASP A 242 6.26 -12.70 15.52
CA ASP A 242 7.08 -13.90 15.74
C ASP A 242 7.75 -14.40 14.46
N TYR A 243 7.00 -14.42 13.34
CA TYR A 243 7.54 -14.80 12.05
C TYR A 243 8.64 -13.83 11.61
N PHE A 244 8.40 -12.52 11.75
CA PHE A 244 9.35 -11.49 11.37
C PHE A 244 10.63 -11.59 12.20
N ASP A 245 10.53 -11.72 13.52
CA ASP A 245 11.69 -11.83 14.42
C ASP A 245 12.53 -13.08 14.10
N ARG A 246 11.90 -14.22 13.82
CA ARG A 246 12.60 -15.46 13.41
C ARG A 246 13.32 -15.30 12.06
N GLN A 247 12.68 -14.66 11.10
CA GLN A 247 13.19 -14.55 9.73
C GLN A 247 14.24 -13.42 9.59
N PHE A 248 14.05 -12.31 10.31
CA PHE A 248 14.83 -11.08 10.21
C PHE A 248 15.39 -10.65 11.58
N ASN A 249 15.90 -11.61 12.36
CA ASN A 249 16.45 -11.42 13.72
C ASN A 249 17.52 -10.31 13.89
N HIS A 250 18.11 -9.83 12.80
CA HIS A 250 19.08 -8.75 12.77
C HIS A 250 18.42 -7.36 12.75
N LEU A 251 17.09 -7.31 12.65
CA LEU A 251 16.32 -6.09 12.45
C LEU A 251 15.19 -6.02 13.49
N PRO A 252 15.43 -5.43 14.68
CA PRO A 252 14.42 -5.37 15.73
C PRO A 252 13.25 -4.47 15.32
N ILE A 253 12.05 -4.83 15.76
CA ILE A 253 10.83 -4.05 15.51
C ILE A 253 10.79 -2.89 16.52
N SER A 254 10.63 -1.67 16.02
CA SER A 254 10.61 -0.45 16.84
C SER A 254 9.26 -0.25 17.55
N ARG A 255 8.16 -0.38 16.79
CA ARG A 255 6.78 -0.22 17.22
C ARG A 255 5.82 -0.74 16.14
N VAL A 256 4.55 -0.88 16.51
CA VAL A 256 3.42 -1.14 15.63
C VAL A 256 2.58 0.13 15.56
N LEU A 257 2.47 0.73 14.38
CA LEU A 257 1.51 1.80 14.13
C LEU A 257 0.19 1.21 13.65
N VAL A 258 -0.92 1.76 14.13
CA VAL A 258 -2.27 1.28 13.78
C VAL A 258 -3.12 2.42 13.22
N SER A 259 -3.65 2.25 12.01
CA SER A 259 -4.60 3.16 11.38
C SER A 259 -5.96 2.49 11.31
N VAL A 260 -6.87 2.89 12.20
CA VAL A 260 -8.21 2.34 12.36
C VAL A 260 -9.11 3.42 12.95
N PRO A 261 -10.43 3.42 12.70
CA PRO A 261 -11.32 4.36 13.37
C PRO A 261 -11.31 4.21 14.90
N ASP A 262 -11.32 5.33 15.62
CA ASP A 262 -11.13 5.37 17.08
C ASP A 262 -12.23 4.64 17.87
N ASP A 263 -13.46 4.64 17.34
CA ASP A 263 -14.61 3.99 17.97
C ASP A 263 -14.49 2.45 18.02
N THR A 264 -13.58 1.86 17.25
CA THR A 264 -13.26 0.42 17.31
C THR A 264 -12.56 0.02 18.60
N ARG A 265 -11.89 0.95 19.28
CA ARG A 265 -11.06 0.70 20.47
C ARG A 265 -9.95 -0.35 20.29
N LEU A 266 -9.59 -0.65 19.04
CA LEU A 266 -8.62 -1.69 18.72
C LEU A 266 -7.21 -1.31 19.20
N VAL A 267 -6.85 -0.02 19.14
CA VAL A 267 -5.53 0.45 19.58
C VAL A 267 -5.36 0.26 21.09
N GLU A 268 -6.35 0.62 21.90
CA GLU A 268 -6.33 0.43 23.35
C GLU A 268 -6.28 -1.06 23.69
N PHE A 269 -7.07 -1.87 23.00
CA PHE A 269 -7.06 -3.31 23.19
C PHE A 269 -5.67 -3.90 22.91
N LEU A 270 -5.10 -3.68 21.72
CA LEU A 270 -3.78 -4.19 21.34
C LEU A 270 -2.68 -3.69 22.27
N THR A 271 -2.74 -2.44 22.74
CA THR A 271 -1.79 -1.88 23.71
C THR A 271 -1.84 -2.61 25.06
N SER A 272 -3.01 -3.12 25.47
CA SER A 272 -3.18 -3.79 26.76
C SER A 272 -2.75 -5.26 26.76
N VAL A 273 -2.63 -5.88 25.59
CA VAL A 273 -2.36 -7.32 25.43
C VAL A 273 -1.06 -7.65 24.71
N SER A 274 -0.56 -6.74 23.86
CA SER A 274 0.65 -6.98 23.06
C SER A 274 1.92 -6.61 23.82
N ASP A 275 2.96 -7.45 23.70
CA ASP A 275 4.30 -7.13 24.19
C ASP A 275 5.00 -6.05 23.33
N ALA A 276 4.52 -5.83 22.10
CA ALA A 276 5.05 -4.81 21.22
C ALA A 276 4.53 -3.42 21.62
N ARG A 277 5.34 -2.38 21.36
CA ARG A 277 4.89 -0.99 21.51
C ARG A 277 3.87 -0.66 20.41
N VAL A 278 2.59 -0.64 20.74
CA VAL A 278 1.49 -0.29 19.84
C VAL A 278 1.13 1.18 19.99
N GLU A 279 0.95 1.88 18.88
CA GLU A 279 0.55 3.30 18.84
C GLU A 279 -0.44 3.54 17.71
N LYS A 280 -1.34 4.52 17.89
CA LYS A 280 -2.16 5.05 16.79
C LYS A 280 -1.26 5.75 15.77
N LEU A 281 -1.54 5.55 14.47
CA LEU A 281 -0.91 6.32 13.42
C LEU A 281 -1.36 7.79 13.50
N ASP A 282 -0.40 8.69 13.63
CA ASP A 282 -0.61 10.14 13.61
C ASP A 282 0.20 10.76 12.47
N LEU A 283 -0.49 11.10 11.39
CA LEU A 283 0.14 11.65 10.18
C LEU A 283 0.85 12.98 10.45
N SER A 284 0.36 13.79 11.39
CA SER A 284 0.92 15.12 11.68
C SER A 284 2.37 15.08 12.19
N GLN A 285 2.81 13.93 12.73
CA GLN A 285 4.17 13.74 13.22
C GLN A 285 5.23 13.67 12.11
N ALA A 286 4.81 13.35 10.87
CA ALA A 286 5.74 13.10 9.77
C ALA A 286 5.37 13.81 8.46
N MET A 287 4.21 14.46 8.39
CA MET A 287 3.77 15.25 7.25
C MET A 287 2.96 16.48 7.69
N ASP A 288 3.01 17.53 6.88
CA ASP A 288 2.17 18.69 7.04
C ASP A 288 0.79 18.40 6.43
N ILE A 289 -0.19 18.22 7.33
CA ILE A 289 -1.60 17.99 7.00
C ILE A 289 -2.47 19.22 7.30
N SER A 290 -1.87 20.35 7.69
CA SER A 290 -2.60 21.50 8.23
C SER A 290 -3.61 22.12 7.25
N ALA A 291 -3.45 21.87 5.95
CA ALA A 291 -4.37 22.34 4.92
C ALA A 291 -5.65 21.49 4.79
N ILE A 292 -5.68 20.28 5.36
CA ILE A 292 -6.76 19.29 5.19
C ILE A 292 -7.32 18.87 6.55
N GLY A 293 -8.35 19.57 7.01
CA GLY A 293 -8.95 19.32 8.34
C GLY A 293 -9.60 17.94 8.47
N GLU A 294 -10.03 17.32 7.39
CA GLU A 294 -10.59 15.97 7.38
C GLU A 294 -9.59 14.91 7.83
N LEU A 295 -8.28 15.17 7.76
CA LEU A 295 -7.24 14.27 8.24
C LEU A 295 -7.11 14.24 9.78
N ASP A 296 -7.86 15.08 10.51
CA ASP A 296 -8.03 14.95 11.96
C ASP A 296 -9.01 13.82 12.33
N ASP A 297 -9.85 13.37 11.38
CA ASP A 297 -10.79 12.28 11.58
C ASP A 297 -10.15 10.91 11.29
N SER A 298 -10.14 10.04 12.31
CA SER A 298 -9.57 8.69 12.22
C SER A 298 -10.24 7.81 11.16
N GLU A 299 -11.54 7.99 10.92
CA GLU A 299 -12.25 7.22 9.89
C GLU A 299 -11.83 7.65 8.48
N PHE A 300 -11.78 8.96 8.23
CA PHE A 300 -11.28 9.48 6.96
C PHE A 300 -9.80 9.12 6.71
N VAL A 301 -8.94 9.18 7.74
CA VAL A 301 -7.54 8.75 7.63
C VAL A 301 -7.46 7.28 7.23
N ALA A 302 -8.20 6.39 7.91
CA ALA A 302 -8.17 4.96 7.62
C ALA A 302 -8.54 4.66 6.16
N LYS A 303 -9.60 5.27 5.63
CA LYS A 303 -10.06 5.03 4.26
C LYS A 303 -9.16 5.69 3.19
N SER A 304 -8.62 6.88 3.46
CA SER A 304 -7.80 7.62 2.50
C SER A 304 -6.32 7.20 2.48
N LEU A 305 -5.86 6.40 3.46
CA LEU A 305 -4.45 6.10 3.70
C LEU A 305 -3.73 5.52 2.48
N SER A 306 -4.38 4.60 1.75
CA SER A 306 -3.80 3.97 0.56
C SER A 306 -3.59 4.98 -0.57
N THR A 307 -4.54 5.90 -0.76
CA THR A 307 -4.44 6.95 -1.78
C THR A 307 -3.37 7.98 -1.41
N LEU A 308 -3.30 8.38 -0.13
CA LEU A 308 -2.21 9.22 0.38
C LEU A 308 -0.83 8.57 0.21
N GLY A 309 -0.72 7.28 0.55
CA GLY A 309 0.50 6.50 0.38
C GLY A 309 0.95 6.38 -1.07
N ALA A 310 0.00 6.26 -2.01
CA ALA A 310 0.31 6.29 -3.43
C ALA A 310 0.85 7.65 -3.88
N ALA A 311 0.29 8.76 -3.38
CA ALA A 311 0.78 10.11 -3.68
C ALA A 311 2.20 10.36 -3.12
N LEU A 312 2.62 9.64 -2.07
CA LEU A 312 3.98 9.70 -1.51
C LEU A 312 5.03 8.92 -2.31
N ARG A 313 4.61 8.13 -3.30
CA ARG A 313 5.52 7.27 -4.10
C ARG A 313 6.71 8.07 -4.60
N GLN A 314 7.93 7.70 -4.20
CA GLN A 314 9.13 8.38 -4.69
C GLN A 314 9.39 8.01 -6.16
N ALA A 315 9.86 8.97 -6.96
CA ALA A 315 10.28 8.67 -8.33
C ALA A 315 11.56 7.84 -8.21
N GLY A 316 11.51 6.58 -8.65
CA GLY A 316 12.52 5.54 -8.37
C GLY A 316 13.93 6.09 -8.21
N GLY A 317 14.38 6.13 -6.95
CA GLY A 317 15.69 6.61 -6.54
C GLY A 317 16.20 5.75 -5.40
N ARG A 318 17.26 4.98 -5.72
CA ARG A 318 17.93 3.93 -4.92
C ARG A 318 17.09 2.65 -4.79
N GLN A 319 17.50 1.47 -5.25
CA GLN A 319 18.80 0.97 -5.75
C GLN A 319 18.63 0.22 -7.07
#